data_AF-A0A485AVZ5-F1
#
_entry.id   AF-A0A485AVZ5-F1
#
_cell.length_a   1.000
_cell.length_b   1.000
_cell.length_c   1.000
_cell.angle_alpha   90.00
_cell.angle_beta   90.00
_cell.angle_gamma   90.00
#
_symmetry.space_group_name_H-M   'P 1'
#
loop_
_entity.id
_entity.type
_entity.pdbx_description
1 polymer ?
#
loop_
_entity_poly.entity_id
_entity_poly.type
_entity_poly.pdbx_seq_one_letter_code
_entity_poly.pdbx_strand_id
1 'polypeptide(L)'
;MAYRLPDETLEDELTLLWKREMITGCYMPTWCKLDLDDGRTVNALVFIMDPRHPLFEPDTRAQVIAPLIAKASGPLGTNAQYLFSLDQELRKLGMHDDCLDDLVGTVRTLLGENSQPGLA
;
A
#
# COMPACT_ATOMS: atom_id res chain seq x y z
N MET A 1 -8.52 -6.38 0.64
CA MET A 1 -9.87 -6.15 0.05
C MET A 1 -9.85 -6.45 -1.45
N ALA A 2 -11.00 -6.75 -2.06
CA ALA A 2 -11.15 -6.93 -3.50
C ALA A 2 -12.38 -6.14 -3.99
N TYR A 3 -12.23 -5.44 -5.12
CA TYR A 3 -13.30 -4.63 -5.72
C TYR A 3 -13.78 -5.27 -7.02
N ARG A 4 -15.10 -5.37 -7.18
CA ARG A 4 -15.71 -5.79 -8.45
C ARG A 4 -16.06 -4.55 -9.26
N LEU A 5 -15.44 -4.40 -10.43
CA LEU A 5 -15.82 -3.36 -11.38
C LEU A 5 -17.19 -3.73 -12.00
N PRO A 6 -18.10 -2.77 -12.21
CA PRO A 6 -19.37 -3.02 -12.88
C PRO A 6 -19.16 -3.47 -14.33
N ASP A 7 -19.95 -4.43 -14.80
CA ASP A 7 -19.77 -4.99 -16.15
C ASP A 7 -20.04 -3.93 -17.24
N GLU A 8 -20.91 -2.96 -16.97
CA GLU A 8 -21.29 -1.87 -17.89
C GLU A 8 -20.16 -0.86 -18.12
N THR A 9 -19.32 -0.62 -17.11
CA THR A 9 -18.23 0.38 -17.13
C THR A 9 -16.85 -0.27 -17.05
N LEU A 10 -16.78 -1.60 -17.20
CA LEU A 10 -15.57 -2.39 -16.96
C LEU A 10 -14.38 -1.88 -17.76
N GLU A 11 -14.55 -1.66 -19.06
CA GLU A 11 -13.47 -1.23 -19.94
C GLU A 11 -12.95 0.17 -19.57
N ASP A 12 -13.85 1.09 -19.26
CA ASP A 12 -13.50 2.47 -18.89
C ASP A 12 -12.80 2.52 -17.54
N GLU A 13 -13.36 1.88 -16.51
CA GLU A 13 -12.77 1.83 -15.17
C GLU A 13 -11.42 1.12 -15.17
N LEU A 14 -11.32 -0.02 -15.86
CA LEU A 14 -10.06 -0.74 -16.00
C LEU A 14 -9.03 0.08 -16.77
N THR A 15 -9.44 0.80 -17.83
CA THR A 15 -8.53 1.67 -18.59
C THR A 15 -7.97 2.79 -17.73
N LEU A 16 -8.79 3.41 -16.87
CA LEU A 16 -8.33 4.45 -15.95
C LEU A 16 -7.34 3.90 -14.93
N LEU A 17 -7.65 2.75 -14.32
CA LEU A 17 -6.74 2.06 -13.41
C LEU A 17 -5.44 1.68 -14.10
N TRP A 18 -5.52 1.09 -15.29
CA TRP A 18 -4.36 0.66 -16.06
C TRP A 18 -3.44 1.82 -16.41
N LYS A 19 -3.98 2.95 -16.86
CA LYS A 19 -3.20 4.16 -17.15
C LYS A 19 -2.48 4.69 -15.90
N ARG A 20 -3.11 4.62 -14.72
CA ARG A 20 -2.51 5.08 -13.47
C ARG A 20 -1.39 4.14 -13.01
N GLU A 21 -1.64 2.84 -12.97
CA GLU A 21 -0.68 1.87 -12.42
C GLU A 21 0.49 1.61 -13.38
N MET A 22 0.25 1.61 -14.69
CA MET A 22 1.28 1.25 -15.65
C MET A 22 2.14 2.44 -16.10
N ILE A 23 1.85 3.67 -15.67
CA ILE A 23 2.54 4.88 -16.15
C ILE A 23 4.04 4.87 -15.85
N THR A 24 4.43 4.33 -14.70
CA THR A 24 5.84 4.28 -14.26
C THR A 24 6.56 3.02 -14.74
N GLY A 25 5.82 2.01 -15.24
CA GLY A 25 6.36 0.69 -15.52
C GLY A 25 6.83 -0.09 -14.28
N CYS A 26 6.53 0.39 -13.06
CA CYS A 26 6.96 -0.24 -11.81
C CYS A 26 6.16 -1.49 -11.46
N TYR A 27 4.96 -1.66 -12.02
CA TYR A 27 4.05 -2.75 -11.68
C TYR A 27 3.89 -3.79 -12.79
N MET A 28 3.65 -5.04 -12.38
CA MET A 28 3.25 -6.16 -13.18
C MET A 28 1.79 -6.56 -12.86
N PRO A 29 0.87 -6.50 -13.84
CA PRO A 29 -0.48 -7.00 -13.66
C PRO A 29 -0.47 -8.54 -13.58
N THR A 30 -1.00 -9.08 -12.49
CA THR A 30 -0.97 -10.52 -12.18
C THR A 30 -2.35 -11.01 -11.78
N TRP A 31 -2.79 -12.14 -12.34
CA TRP A 31 -3.99 -12.82 -11.88
C TRP A 31 -3.69 -13.64 -10.63
N CYS A 32 -4.32 -13.29 -9.52
CA CYS A 32 -4.17 -13.96 -8.23
C CYS A 32 -5.49 -14.60 -7.82
N LYS A 33 -5.40 -15.82 -7.28
CA LYS A 33 -6.51 -16.49 -6.61
C LYS A 33 -6.58 -15.97 -5.17
N LEU A 34 -7.71 -15.37 -4.80
CA LEU A 34 -7.93 -14.76 -3.48
C LEU A 34 -9.05 -15.50 -2.75
N ASP A 35 -8.81 -15.83 -1.49
CA ASP A 35 -9.84 -16.30 -0.57
C ASP A 35 -10.45 -15.09 0.15
N LEU A 36 -11.78 -15.01 0.14
CA LEU A 36 -12.55 -13.93 0.75
C LEU A 36 -13.13 -14.38 2.09
N ASP A 37 -13.39 -13.42 2.98
CA ASP A 37 -13.94 -13.69 4.31
C ASP A 37 -15.33 -14.34 4.29
N ASP A 38 -16.07 -14.21 3.17
CA ASP A 38 -17.35 -14.87 2.96
C ASP A 38 -17.23 -16.32 2.46
N GLY A 39 -16.01 -16.85 2.41
CA GLY A 39 -15.69 -18.22 1.99
C GLY A 39 -15.62 -18.43 0.48
N ARG A 40 -15.84 -17.39 -0.34
CA ARG A 40 -15.64 -17.49 -1.78
C ARG A 40 -14.16 -17.43 -2.12
N THR A 41 -13.81 -18.10 -3.21
CA THR A 41 -12.52 -17.91 -3.88
C THR A 41 -12.73 -17.27 -5.24
N VAL A 42 -11.99 -16.20 -5.52
CA VAL A 42 -12.11 -15.41 -6.76
C VAL A 42 -10.75 -15.25 -7.44
N ASN A 43 -10.75 -15.02 -8.75
CA ASN A 43 -9.56 -14.53 -9.45
C ASN A 43 -9.64 -13.00 -9.53
N ALA A 44 -8.60 -12.32 -9.07
CA ALA A 44 -8.51 -10.87 -9.10
C ALA A 44 -7.23 -10.44 -9.84
N LEU A 45 -7.34 -9.30 -10.53
CA LEU A 45 -6.18 -8.63 -11.09
C LEU A 45 -5.49 -7.83 -9.99
N VAL A 46 -4.19 -8.08 -9.79
CA VAL A 46 -3.36 -7.41 -8.79
C VAL A 46 -2.16 -6.79 -9.47
N PHE A 47 -1.88 -5.53 -9.17
CA PHE A 47 -0.69 -4.82 -9.64
C PHE A 47 0.43 -4.99 -8.60
N ILE A 48 1.43 -5.80 -8.94
CA ILE A 48 2.53 -6.17 -8.03
C ILE A 48 3.81 -5.50 -8.50
N MET A 49 4.61 -4.94 -7.61
CA MET A 49 5.88 -4.28 -7.97
C MET A 49 6.79 -5.27 -8.71
N ASP A 50 7.36 -4.89 -9.86
CA ASP A 50 8.32 -5.71 -10.62
C ASP A 50 9.65 -5.76 -9.85
N PRO A 51 10.09 -6.94 -9.35
CA PRO A 51 11.34 -7.05 -8.61
C PRO A 51 12.60 -6.71 -9.43
N ARG A 52 12.47 -6.64 -10.76
CA ARG A 52 13.57 -6.28 -11.69
C ARG A 52 13.64 -4.78 -11.95
N HIS A 53 12.65 -4.01 -11.49
CA HIS A 53 12.60 -2.58 -11.74
C HIS A 53 13.67 -1.84 -10.91
N PRO A 54 14.37 -0.83 -11.46
CA PRO A 54 15.42 -0.10 -10.72
C PRO A 54 14.98 0.60 -9.43
N LEU A 55 13.67 0.81 -9.26
CA LEU A 55 13.07 1.43 -8.06
C LEU A 55 12.55 0.40 -7.05
N PHE A 56 12.80 -0.88 -7.26
CA PHE A 56 12.44 -1.93 -6.31
C PHE A 56 13.45 -1.96 -5.15
N GLU A 57 12.95 -1.86 -3.92
CA GLU A 57 13.73 -2.10 -2.70
C GLU A 57 13.42 -3.52 -2.19
N PRO A 58 14.37 -4.49 -2.30
CA PRO A 58 14.14 -5.85 -1.84
C PRO A 58 14.11 -6.00 -0.31
N ASP A 59 14.71 -5.07 0.44
CA ASP A 59 14.76 -5.14 1.89
C ASP A 59 13.61 -4.37 2.52
N THR A 60 12.57 -5.11 2.92
CA THR A 60 11.35 -4.55 3.48
C THR A 60 11.44 -4.26 4.98
N ARG A 61 12.60 -4.44 5.62
CA ARG A 61 12.75 -4.18 7.07
C ARG A 61 12.57 -2.70 7.36
N ALA A 62 11.86 -2.37 8.43
CA ALA A 62 11.54 -0.99 8.80
C ALA A 62 12.78 -0.08 8.87
N GLN A 63 13.90 -0.58 9.41
CA GLN A 63 15.18 0.15 9.46
C GLN A 63 15.71 0.61 8.09
N VAL A 64 15.35 -0.08 6.99
CA VAL A 64 15.78 0.25 5.63
C VAL A 64 14.79 1.19 4.95
N ILE A 65 13.50 0.85 5.00
CA ILE A 65 12.48 1.61 4.25
C ILE A 65 11.95 2.84 4.99
N ALA A 66 11.95 2.87 6.32
CA ALA A 66 11.44 4.02 7.09
C ALA A 66 12.19 5.33 6.81
N PRO A 67 13.54 5.36 6.71
CA PRO A 67 14.27 6.57 6.33
C PRO A 67 13.93 7.07 4.91
N LEU A 68 13.58 6.17 3.99
CA LEU A 68 13.15 6.52 2.64
C LEU A 68 11.76 7.16 2.69
N ILE A 69 10.82 6.54 3.41
CA ILE A 69 9.45 7.04 3.57
C ILE A 69 9.42 8.40 4.26
N ALA A 70 10.21 8.58 5.33
CA ALA A 70 10.25 9.82 6.11
C ALA A 70 10.77 11.03 5.29
N LYS A 71 11.60 10.79 4.27
CA LYS A 71 12.19 11.85 3.42
C LYS A 71 11.45 12.07 2.11
N ALA A 72 10.67 11.08 1.65
CA ALA A 72 10.05 11.11 0.32
C ALA A 72 8.81 12.00 0.26
N SER A 73 8.70 12.76 -0.83
CA SER A 73 7.53 13.59 -1.14
C SER A 73 7.31 13.69 -2.64
N GLY A 74 6.06 13.86 -3.05
CA GLY A 74 5.67 14.07 -4.44
C GLY A 74 4.46 15.00 -4.56
N PRO A 75 3.86 15.08 -5.76
CA PRO A 75 2.73 15.97 -6.03
C PRO A 75 1.49 15.76 -5.14
N LEU A 76 1.36 14.58 -4.53
CA LEU A 76 0.24 14.19 -3.67
C LEU A 76 0.53 14.34 -2.17
N GLY A 77 1.70 14.87 -1.80
CA GLY A 77 2.15 15.01 -0.42
C GLY A 77 3.35 14.12 -0.08
N THR A 78 3.59 13.92 1.22
CA THR A 78 4.69 13.10 1.73
C THR A 78 4.32 11.62 1.72
N ASN A 79 5.32 10.75 1.58
CA ASN A 79 5.09 9.30 1.66
C ASN A 79 4.70 8.87 3.09
N ALA A 80 5.15 9.60 4.11
CA ALA A 80 4.71 9.39 5.50
C ALA A 80 3.20 9.62 5.68
N GLN A 81 2.63 10.67 5.08
CA GLN A 81 1.18 10.91 5.11
C GLN A 81 0.41 9.76 4.45
N TYR A 82 0.91 9.22 3.34
CA TYR A 82 0.33 8.04 2.70
C TYR A 82 0.36 6.82 3.63
N LEU A 83 1.52 6.53 4.23
CA LEU A 83 1.68 5.42 5.17
C LEU A 83 0.71 5.51 6.36
N PHE A 84 0.57 6.68 6.98
CA PHE A 84 -0.31 6.87 8.14
C PHE A 84 -1.79 6.74 7.77
N SER A 85 -2.17 7.23 6.59
CA SER A 85 -3.54 7.09 6.08
C SER A 85 -3.85 5.62 5.80
N LEU A 86 -2.90 4.88 5.23
CA LEU A 86 -3.03 3.45 4.98
C LEU A 86 -3.21 2.64 6.29
N ASP A 87 -2.36 2.87 7.29
CA ASP A 87 -2.48 2.25 8.62
C ASP A 87 -3.86 2.49 9.24
N GLN A 88 -4.33 3.74 9.21
CA GLN A 88 -5.63 4.10 9.76
C GLN A 88 -6.77 3.36 9.05
N GLU A 89 -6.76 3.28 7.71
CA GLU A 89 -7.82 2.60 6.95
C GLU A 89 -7.79 1.08 7.15
N LEU A 90 -6.61 0.46 7.20
CA LEU A 90 -6.49 -0.97 7.47
C LEU A 90 -7.02 -1.33 8.87
N ARG A 91 -6.70 -0.52 9.88
CA ARG A 91 -7.24 -0.70 11.25
C ARG A 91 -8.75 -0.59 11.30
N LYS A 92 -9.37 0.36 10.58
CA LYS A 92 -10.83 0.49 10.50
C LYS A 92 -11.49 -0.76 9.90
N LEU A 93 -10.79 -1.44 9.00
CA LEU A 93 -11.23 -2.69 8.37
C LEU A 93 -10.90 -3.93 9.21
N GLY A 94 -10.27 -3.77 10.39
CA GLY A 94 -9.83 -4.89 11.23
C GLY A 94 -8.62 -5.64 10.68
N MET A 95 -7.89 -5.07 9.73
CA MET A 95 -6.68 -5.64 9.14
C MET A 95 -5.46 -5.17 9.94
N HIS A 96 -4.94 -6.06 10.78
CA HIS A 96 -3.75 -5.79 11.59
C HIS A 96 -2.51 -6.45 10.98
N ASP A 97 -1.39 -5.72 10.95
CA ASP A 97 -0.13 -6.17 10.40
C ASP A 97 1.03 -5.64 11.27
N ASP A 98 1.66 -6.54 12.03
CA ASP A 98 2.75 -6.21 12.95
C ASP A 98 3.95 -5.54 12.24
N CYS A 99 4.22 -5.92 10.98
CA CYS A 99 5.30 -5.32 10.20
C CYS A 99 4.97 -3.89 9.80
N LEU A 100 3.70 -3.62 9.45
CA LEU A 100 3.24 -2.27 9.15
C LEU A 100 3.26 -1.38 10.40
N ASP A 101 2.89 -1.93 11.55
CA ASP A 101 2.91 -1.23 12.83
C ASP A 101 4.33 -0.80 13.22
N ASP A 102 5.32 -1.69 13.09
CA ASP A 102 6.74 -1.39 13.33
C ASP A 102 7.25 -0.30 12.35
N LEU A 103 6.85 -0.39 11.08
CA LEU A 103 7.20 0.60 10.07
C LEU A 103 6.66 1.99 10.41
N VAL A 104 5.37 2.09 10.79
CA VAL A 104 4.72 3.33 11.19
C VAL A 104 5.41 3.93 12.42
N GLY A 105 5.69 3.11 13.44
CA GLY A 105 6.38 3.55 14.66
C GLY A 105 7.79 4.09 14.36
N THR A 106 8.52 3.41 13.48
CA THR A 106 9.87 3.83 13.07
C THR A 106 9.81 5.16 12.30
N VAL A 107 8.87 5.33 11.36
CA VAL A 107 8.72 6.59 10.60
C VAL A 107 8.36 7.75 11.53
N ARG A 108 7.42 7.57 12.47
CA ARG A 108 7.08 8.62 13.47
C ARG A 108 8.29 9.05 14.29
N THR A 109 9.06 8.08 14.76
CA THR A 109 10.30 8.34 15.51
C THR A 109 11.29 9.18 14.69
N LEU A 110 11.47 8.85 13.40
CA LEU A 110 12.36 9.60 12.50
C LEU A 110 11.86 11.03 12.21
N LEU A 111 10.56 11.26 12.19
CA LEU A 111 9.96 12.58 12.00
C LEU A 111 9.98 13.44 13.27
N GLY A 112 10.42 12.90 14.41
CA GLY A 112 10.39 13.59 15.71
C GLY A 112 8.98 13.69 16.30
N GLU A 113 8.02 12.94 15.75
CA GLU A 113 6.71 12.74 16.35
C GLU A 113 6.87 11.72 17.48
N ASN A 114 7.31 12.20 18.64
CA ASN A 114 7.29 11.39 19.86
C ASN A 114 5.86 10.88 20.03
N SER A 115 5.69 9.56 19.99
CA SER A 115 4.46 8.91 20.43
C SER A 115 4.25 9.34 21.89
N GLN A 116 3.36 10.30 22.14
CA GLN A 116 2.85 10.48 23.49
C GLN A 116 2.05 9.20 23.79
N PRO A 117 2.44 8.41 24.81
CA PRO A 117 1.53 7.42 25.34
C PRO A 117 0.35 8.21 25.90
N GLY A 118 -0.87 7.88 25.45
CA GLY A 118 -2.09 8.44 26.03
C GLY A 118 -2.08 8.22 27.54
N LEU A 119 -1.88 9.31 28.28
CA LEU A 119 -2.12 9.43 29.70
C LEU A 119 -3.62 9.67 29.91
N ALA A 120 -4.31 8.66 30.45
CA ALA A 120 -5.28 8.72 31.56
C ALA A 120 -6.18 7.48 31.57
#